data_AF-A0A1V5WW08-F1
#
_entry.id   AF-A0A1V5WW08-F1
#
_cell.length_a   1.000
_cell.length_b   1.000
_cell.length_c   1.000
_cell.angle_alpha   90.00
_cell.angle_beta   90.00
_cell.angle_gamma   90.00
#
_symmetry.space_group_name_H-M   'P 1'
#
loop_
_entity.id
_entity.type
_entity.pdbx_description
1 polymer ?
#
loop_
_entity_poly.entity_id
_entity_poly.type
_entity_poly.pdbx_seq_one_letter_code
_entity_poly.pdbx_strand_id
1 'polypeptide(L)' 'MERHFVVLSNPVGKKHSVKYVSKEENSPITALYLMRTAIKPGKVPDKIKVTIEEEV' A
#
# COMPACT_ATOMS: atom_id res chain seq x y z
N MET A 1 12.42 18.54 -4.43
CA MET A 1 11.75 17.24 -4.63
C MET A 1 12.37 16.24 -3.68
N GLU A 2 11.72 16.03 -2.55
CA GLU A 2 12.07 14.94 -1.65
C GLU A 2 11.29 13.69 -2.06
N ARG A 3 11.91 12.51 -1.96
CA ARG A 3 11.30 11.23 -2.32
C ARG A 3 11.28 10.29 -1.12
N HIS A 4 10.10 9.84 -0.74
CA HIS A 4 9.92 8.84 0.31
C HIS A 4 9.42 7.53 -0.28
N PHE A 5 9.88 6.42 0.29
CA PHE A 5 9.44 5.08 -0.09
C PHE A 5 8.82 4.41 1.11
N VAL A 6 7.59 3.91 0.95
CA VAL A 6 6.91 3.14 2.01
C VAL A 6 6.66 1.72 1.52
N VAL A 7 7.11 0.74 2.30
CA VAL A 7 6.82 -0.67 2.02
C VAL A 7 5.64 -1.15 2.86
N LEU A 8 4.53 -1.43 2.19
CA LEU A 8 3.31 -1.94 2.77
C LEU A 8 3.26 -3.46 2.60
N SER A 9 2.91 -4.19 3.66
CA SER A 9 2.89 -5.66 3.66
C SER A 9 1.74 -6.21 4.50
N ASN A 10 1.72 -7.53 4.70
CA ASN A 10 0.69 -8.27 5.45
C ASN A 10 -0.72 -8.06 4.84
N PRO A 11 -0.97 -8.57 3.63
CA PRO A 11 -2.25 -8.40 2.96
C PRO A 11 -3.39 -9.01 3.79
N VAL A 12 -4.36 -8.18 4.17
CA VAL A 12 -5.58 -8.62 4.85
C VAL A 12 -6.76 -8.49 3.89
N GLY A 13 -7.34 -9.64 3.52
CA GLY A 13 -8.52 -9.68 2.67
C GLY A 13 -9.73 -8.99 3.31
N LYS A 14 -10.40 -8.14 2.53
CA LYS A 14 -11.71 -7.54 2.83
C LYS A 14 -12.70 -7.84 1.71
N LYS A 15 -13.98 -7.57 1.94
CA LYS A 15 -15.08 -7.86 0.99
C LYS A 15 -14.82 -7.33 -0.42
N HIS A 16 -14.32 -6.09 -0.52
CA HIS A 16 -14.10 -5.41 -1.82
C HIS A 16 -12.67 -4.92 -2.03
N SER A 17 -11.77 -5.23 -1.09
CA SER A 17 -10.41 -4.71 -1.12
C SER A 17 -9.42 -5.65 -0.44
N VAL A 18 -8.15 -5.30 -0.51
CA VAL A 18 -7.08 -5.88 0.30
C VAL A 18 -6.43 -4.73 1.05
N LYS A 19 -6.39 -4.82 2.38
CA LYS A 19 -5.71 -3.85 3.22
C LYS A 19 -4.25 -4.25 3.38
N TYR A 20 -3.35 -3.29 3.26
CA TYR A 20 -1.95 -3.41 3.62
C TYR A 20 -1.62 -2.38 4.70
N VAL A 21 -0.66 -2.70 5.55
CA VAL A 21 -0.21 -1.81 6.63
C VAL A 21 1.28 -1.55 6.49
N SER A 22 1.70 -0.33 6.84
CA SER A 22 3.12 0.00 6.91
C SER A 22 3.73 -0.63 8.16
N LYS A 23 5.00 -1.01 8.05
CA LYS A 23 5.81 -1.49 9.19
C LYS A 23 6.77 -0.42 9.71
N GLU A 24 6.83 0.72 9.05
CA GLU A 24 7.74 1.81 9.39
C GLU A 24 7.11 2.67 10.50
N GLU A 25 7.87 2.87 11.58
CA GLU A 25 7.52 3.82 12.64
C GLU A 25 7.56 5.24 12.05
N ASN A 26 6.50 6.03 12.23
CA ASN A 26 6.30 7.35 11.61
C ASN A 26 6.16 7.37 10.07
N SER A 27 5.73 6.25 9.47
CA SER A 27 5.42 6.21 8.03
C SER A 27 4.37 7.27 7.64
N PRO A 28 4.60 8.06 6.55
CA PRO A 28 3.60 9.01 6.04
C PRO A 28 2.33 8.30 5.53
N ILE A 29 2.41 6.99 5.26
CA ILE A 29 1.25 6.14 4.95
C ILE A 29 1.17 5.02 5.99
N THR A 30 0.10 4.99 6.77
CA THR A 30 -0.13 3.94 7.78
C THR A 30 -0.77 2.69 7.18
N ALA A 31 -1.68 2.86 6.21
CA ALA A 31 -2.37 1.77 5.55
C ALA A 31 -2.79 2.13 4.12
N LEU A 32 -2.92 1.12 3.26
CA LEU A 32 -3.40 1.23 1.89
C LEU A 32 -4.47 0.18 1.61
N TYR A 33 -5.51 0.55 0.88
CA TYR A 33 -6.57 -0.35 0.45
C TYR A 33 -6.54 -0.50 -1.06
N LEU A 34 -6.21 -1.70 -1.53
CA LEU A 34 -6.27 -2.04 -2.94
C LEU A 34 -7.67 -2.56 -3.29
N MET A 35 -8.44 -1.80 -4.07
CA MET A 35 -9.79 -2.19 -4.48
C MET A 35 -9.76 -3.31 -5.52
N ARG A 36 -10.54 -4.38 -5.30
CA ARG A 36 -10.62 -5.56 -6.20
C ARG A 36 -11.37 -5.29 -7.50
N THR A 37 -12.13 -4.20 -7.58
CA THR A 37 -12.85 -3.79 -8.81
C THR A 37 -11.94 -3.09 -9.80
N ALA A 38 -10.92 -2.37 -9.32
CA ALA A 38 -9.93 -1.69 -10.15
C ALA A 38 -8.86 -2.67 -10.67
N ILE A 39 -8.61 -3.77 -9.96
CA ILE A 39 -7.62 -4.78 -10.32
C ILE A 39 -8.26 -6.15 -10.05
N LYS A 40 -8.31 -7.02 -11.07
CA LYS A 40 -8.62 -8.45 -10.91
C LYS A 40 -7.30 -9.25 -10.86
N PRO A 41 -6.46 -9.11 -9.83
CA PRO A 41 -5.18 -9.79 -9.85
C PRO A 41 -5.45 -11.29 -9.67
N GLY A 42 -4.85 -12.12 -10.52
CA GLY A 42 -4.93 -13.58 -10.37
C GLY A 42 -4.43 -14.06 -9.01
N LYS A 43 -3.53 -13.28 -8.39
CA LYS A 43 -3.10 -13.43 -7.00
C LYS A 43 -2.90 -12.06 -6.35
N VAL A 44 -3.42 -11.90 -5.13
CA VAL A 44 -3.17 -10.70 -4.31
C VAL A 44 -1.66 -10.57 -4.03
N PRO A 45 -1.02 -9.43 -4.32
CA PRO A 45 0.40 -9.22 -4.00
C PRO A 45 0.69 -9.34 -2.50
N ASP A 46 1.86 -9.86 -2.15
CA ASP A 46 2.26 -9.97 -0.73
C ASP A 46 2.78 -8.64 -0.15
N LYS A 47 3.27 -7.75 -1.02
CA LYS A 47 3.81 -6.43 -0.67
C LYS A 47 3.48 -5.40 -1.74
N ILE A 48 3.36 -4.14 -1.34
CA ILE A 48 3.23 -2.99 -2.23
C ILE A 48 4.27 -1.95 -1.82
N LYS A 49 5.04 -1.45 -2.77
CA LYS A 49 5.95 -0.31 -2.57
C LYS A 49 5.26 0.93 -3.13
N VAL A 50 5.12 1.97 -2.31
CA VAL A 50 4.61 3.27 -2.71
C VAL A 50 5.76 4.26 -2.69
N THR A 51 5.87 5.07 -3.75
CA THR A 51 6.78 6.22 -3.81
C THR A 51 5.93 7.47 -3.63
N ILE A 52 6.32 8.33 -2.71
CA ILE A 52 5.71 9.64 -2.46
C ILE A 52 6.74 10.68 -2.93
N GLU A 53 6.32 11.53 -3.86
CA GLU A 53 7.10 12.68 -4.30
C GLU A 53 6.43 13.93 -3.74
N GLU A 54 7.13 14.67 -2.89
CA GLU A 54 6.63 15.94 -2.35
C GLU A 54 7.22 17.10 -3.15
N GLU A 55 6.33 17.92 -3.72
CA GLU A 55 6.67 19.24 -4.24
C GLU A 55 6.71 20.21 -3.05
N VAL A 56 7.90 20.74 -2.76
CA VAL A 56 8.15 21.74 -1.70
C VAL A 56 8.06 23.13 -2.32
#